data_AF-A0A1C5U916-F1
#
_entry.id   AF-A0A1C5U916-F1
#
_cell.length_a   1.000
_cell.length_b   1.000
_cell.length_c   1.000
_cell.angle_alpha   90.00
_cell.angle_beta   90.00
_cell.angle_gamma   90.00
#
_symmetry.space_group_name_H-M   'P 1'
#
loop_
_entity.id
_entity.type
_entity.pdbx_description
1 polymer ?
#
loop_
_entity_poly.entity_id
_entity_poly.type
_entity_poly.pdbx_seq_one_letter_code
_entity_poly.pdbx_strand_id
1 'polypeptide(L)'
;MNNNNLIQATNEQDTMQSTIINEVRQKISDAAINAENTSKEKYAAKEKLIASADDMTTQEKLDAMDSNYDRRNQERWQNVLRFAAMSFSVVGIAIGSPIAVKNVRKLLSVA
;
A
#
# COMPACT_ATOMS: atom_id res chain seq x y z
N MET A 1 15.46 -2.01 -43.28
CA MET A 1 14.52 -2.05 -42.14
C MET A 1 14.19 -0.61 -41.76
N ASN A 2 12.92 -0.31 -41.46
CA ASN A 2 12.42 1.05 -41.28
C ASN A 2 12.62 1.53 -39.82
N ASN A 3 13.67 2.33 -39.58
CA ASN A 3 14.05 2.81 -38.25
C ASN A 3 12.98 3.73 -37.62
N ASN A 4 12.17 4.41 -38.43
CA ASN A 4 11.12 5.31 -37.94
C ASN A 4 9.99 4.54 -37.24
N ASN A 5 9.63 3.36 -37.76
CA ASN A 5 8.61 2.50 -37.14
C ASN A 5 9.10 1.89 -35.81
N LEU A 6 10.41 1.65 -35.68
CA LEU A 6 11.01 1.13 -34.45
C LEU A 6 11.00 2.19 -33.34
N ILE A 7 11.38 3.43 -33.66
CA ILE A 7 11.40 4.54 -32.69
C ILE A 7 9.97 4.86 -32.19
N GLN A 8 8.99 4.84 -33.09
CA GLN A 8 7.59 5.06 -32.72
C GLN A 8 7.08 3.96 -31.76
N ALA A 9 7.35 2.69 -32.06
CA ALA A 9 6.93 1.57 -31.22
C ALA A 9 7.56 1.62 -29.81
N THR A 10 8.83 2.02 -29.70
CA THR A 10 9.52 2.18 -28.41
C THR A 10 8.89 3.31 -27.58
N ASN A 11 8.62 4.47 -28.19
CA ASN A 11 8.01 5.62 -27.50
C ASN A 11 6.60 5.32 -26.98
N GLU A 12 5.80 4.57 -27.76
CA GLU A 12 4.46 4.11 -27.34
C GLU A 12 4.55 3.13 -26.16
N GLN A 13 5.56 2.25 -26.16
CA GLN A 13 5.78 1.30 -25.06
C GLN A 13 6.21 1.98 -23.76
N ASP A 14 7.14 2.93 -23.82
CA ASP A 14 7.61 3.69 -22.65
C ASP A 14 6.49 4.55 -22.04
N THR A 15 5.66 5.15 -22.90
CA THR A 15 4.47 5.90 -22.48
C THR A 15 3.48 4.97 -21.77
N MET A 16 3.19 3.80 -22.34
CA MET A 16 2.28 2.82 -21.72
C MET A 16 2.80 2.29 -20.37
N GLN A 17 4.11 2.03 -20.26
CA GLN A 17 4.74 1.59 -19.01
C GLN A 17 4.63 2.65 -17.91
N SER A 18 4.95 3.91 -18.23
CA SER A 18 4.89 5.01 -17.26
C SER A 18 3.47 5.29 -16.76
N THR A 19 2.45 5.20 -17.63
CA THR A 19 1.04 5.31 -17.22
C THR A 19 0.65 4.21 -16.23
N ILE A 20 0.99 2.95 -16.53
CA ILE A 20 0.63 1.82 -15.67
C ILE A 20 1.36 1.88 -14.32
N ILE A 21 2.63 2.26 -14.30
CA ILE A 21 3.37 2.47 -13.04
C ILE A 21 2.70 3.55 -12.19
N ASN A 22 2.23 4.65 -12.80
CA ASN A 22 1.53 5.71 -12.08
C ASN A 22 0.16 5.25 -11.53
N GLU A 23 -0.64 4.53 -12.31
CA GLU A 23 -1.92 3.96 -11.86
C GLU A 23 -1.74 3.00 -10.68
N VAL A 24 -0.74 2.12 -10.76
CA VAL A 24 -0.37 1.21 -9.66
C VAL A 24 0.02 1.99 -8.42
N ARG A 25 0.90 2.99 -8.58
CA ARG A 25 1.39 3.80 -7.47
C ARG A 25 0.23 4.51 -6.76
N GLN A 26 -0.73 5.04 -7.51
CA GLN A 26 -1.94 5.64 -6.95
C GLN A 26 -2.77 4.62 -6.17
N LYS A 27 -3.11 3.46 -6.77
CA LYS A 27 -3.87 2.41 -6.07
C LYS A 27 -3.19 1.91 -4.79
N ILE A 28 -1.85 1.74 -4.81
CA ILE A 28 -1.08 1.36 -3.63
C ILE A 28 -1.12 2.46 -2.56
N SER A 29 -0.98 3.73 -2.97
CA SER A 29 -1.06 4.88 -2.06
C SER A 29 -2.44 4.98 -1.40
N ASP A 30 -3.51 4.85 -2.17
CA ASP A 30 -4.88 4.90 -1.67
C ASP A 30 -5.15 3.74 -0.70
N ALA A 31 -4.71 2.53 -1.04
CA ALA A 31 -4.80 1.38 -0.15
C ALA A 31 -4.01 1.57 1.15
N ALA A 32 -2.83 2.20 1.08
CA ALA A 32 -2.02 2.51 2.25
C ALA A 32 -2.68 3.55 3.17
N ILE A 33 -3.22 4.62 2.59
CA ILE A 33 -3.95 5.66 3.32
C ILE A 33 -5.19 5.06 3.99
N ASN A 34 -5.96 4.25 3.26
CA ASN A 34 -7.15 3.60 3.80
C ASN A 34 -6.79 2.66 4.96
N ALA A 35 -5.75 1.83 4.80
CA ALA A 35 -5.28 0.94 5.86
C ALA A 35 -4.80 1.72 7.10
N GLU A 36 -4.11 2.86 6.91
CA GLU A 36 -3.70 3.73 8.01
C GLU A 36 -4.89 4.34 8.74
N ASN A 37 -5.90 4.83 8.01
CA ASN A 37 -7.09 5.43 8.59
C ASN A 37 -7.92 4.40 9.38
N THR A 38 -8.15 3.21 8.81
CA THR A 38 -8.82 2.11 9.53
C THR A 38 -8.06 1.71 10.79
N SER A 39 -6.73 1.65 10.73
CA SER A 39 -5.90 1.37 11.91
C SER A 39 -6.05 2.48 12.97
N LYS A 40 -5.96 3.76 12.57
CA LYS A 40 -6.16 4.91 13.46
C LYS A 40 -7.50 4.84 14.19
N GLU A 41 -8.59 4.62 13.47
CA GLU A 41 -9.94 4.53 14.05
C GLU A 41 -10.06 3.36 15.02
N LYS A 42 -9.59 2.17 14.63
CA LYS A 42 -9.57 0.97 15.48
C LYS A 42 -8.85 1.22 16.81
N TYR A 43 -7.66 1.81 16.77
CA TYR A 43 -6.84 2.03 17.97
C TYR A 43 -7.33 3.19 18.83
N ALA A 44 -7.92 4.23 18.23
CA ALA A 44 -8.59 5.30 18.96
C ALA A 44 -9.86 4.79 19.69
N ALA A 45 -10.62 3.88 19.07
CA ALA A 45 -11.77 3.25 19.71
C ALA A 45 -11.33 2.39 20.91
N LYS A 46 -10.25 1.62 20.77
CA LYS A 46 -9.66 0.84 21.87
C LYS A 46 -9.20 1.71 23.03
N GLU A 47 -8.53 2.82 22.73
CA GLU A 47 -8.09 3.78 23.76
C GLU A 47 -9.27 4.33 24.56
N LYS A 48 -10.38 4.68 23.90
CA LYS A 48 -11.61 5.11 24.58
C LYS A 48 -12.17 4.03 25.50
N LEU A 49 -12.20 2.77 25.05
CA LEU A 49 -12.69 1.65 25.86
C LEU A 49 -11.82 1.42 27.11
N ILE A 50 -10.49 1.49 26.97
CA ILE A 50 -9.55 1.36 28.10
C ILE A 50 -9.76 2.51 29.10
N ALA A 51 -9.91 3.74 28.60
CA ALA A 51 -10.11 4.91 29.45
C ALA A 51 -11.42 4.80 30.25
N SER A 52 -12.50 4.33 29.62
CA SER A 52 -13.83 4.20 30.23
C SER A 52 -14.02 2.96 31.12
N ALA A 53 -13.04 2.05 31.20
CA ALA A 53 -13.18 0.83 32.00
C ALA A 53 -13.17 1.16 33.50
N ASP A 54 -14.22 0.82 34.24
CA ASP A 54 -14.32 1.11 35.68
C ASP A 54 -13.73 -0.02 36.55
N ASP A 55 -13.49 -1.19 35.97
CA ASP A 55 -12.97 -2.40 36.61
C ASP A 55 -11.44 -2.51 36.56
N MET A 56 -10.76 -1.54 35.94
CA MET A 56 -9.30 -1.53 35.80
C MET A 56 -8.64 -0.51 36.74
N THR A 57 -7.55 -0.91 37.38
CA THR A 57 -6.67 0.00 38.11
C THR A 57 -5.97 0.98 37.16
N THR A 58 -5.44 2.08 37.72
CA THR A 58 -4.66 3.05 36.94
C THR A 58 -3.46 2.41 36.24
N GLN A 59 -2.79 1.46 36.91
CA GLN A 59 -1.62 0.78 36.33
C GLN A 59 -2.03 -0.12 35.16
N GLU A 60 -3.08 -0.91 35.32
CA GLU A 60 -3.60 -1.77 34.23
C GLU A 60 -4.05 -0.94 33.02
N LYS A 61 -4.63 0.24 33.24
CA LYS A 61 -4.99 1.15 32.14
C LYS A 61 -3.76 1.65 31.39
N LEU A 62 -2.70 2.04 32.10
CA LEU A 62 -1.45 2.50 31.50
C LEU A 62 -0.79 1.38 30.70
N ASP A 63 -0.68 0.18 31.26
CA ASP A 63 -0.09 -0.98 30.59
C ASP A 63 -0.90 -1.37 29.33
N ALA A 64 -2.23 -1.31 29.41
CA ALA A 64 -3.10 -1.55 28.27
C ALA A 64 -2.97 -0.48 27.17
N MET A 65 -2.84 0.81 27.55
CA MET A 65 -2.61 1.90 26.60
C MET A 65 -1.25 1.75 25.89
N ASP A 66 -0.20 1.40 26.62
CA ASP A 66 1.14 1.19 26.08
C ASP A 66 1.15 0.02 25.08
N SER A 67 0.56 -1.11 25.46
CA SER A 67 0.38 -2.27 24.57
C SER A 67 -0.44 -1.93 23.31
N ASN A 68 -1.48 -1.10 23.46
CA ASN A 68 -2.30 -0.63 22.34
C ASN A 68 -1.48 0.24 21.37
N TYR A 69 -0.61 1.11 21.89
CA TYR A 69 0.31 1.93 21.10
C TYR A 69 1.34 1.09 20.36
N ASP A 70 2.00 0.17 21.05
CA ASP A 70 2.99 -0.74 20.48
C ASP A 70 2.41 -1.58 19.35
N ARG A 71 1.21 -2.13 19.56
CA ARG A 71 0.54 -2.91 18.53
C ARG A 71 0.20 -2.07 17.30
N ARG A 72 -0.29 -0.85 17.48
CA ARG A 72 -0.55 0.07 16.37
C ARG A 72 0.74 0.37 15.58
N ASN A 73 1.83 0.64 16.30
CA ASN A 73 3.12 0.89 15.68
C ASN A 73 3.61 -0.33 14.89
N GLN A 74 3.46 -1.54 15.44
CA GLN A 74 3.78 -2.78 14.75
C GLN A 74 2.94 -2.99 13.48
N GLU A 75 1.61 -2.78 13.54
CA GLU A 75 0.74 -2.86 12.37
C GLU A 75 1.13 -1.83 11.30
N ARG A 76 1.49 -0.60 11.71
CA ARG A 76 1.99 0.43 10.80
C ARG A 76 3.24 -0.03 10.07
N TRP A 77 4.22 -0.59 10.79
CA TRP A 77 5.45 -1.10 10.19
C TRP A 77 5.21 -2.29 9.26
N GLN A 78 4.31 -3.21 9.62
CA GLN A 78 3.93 -4.31 8.73
C GLN A 78 3.25 -3.81 7.46
N ASN A 79 2.37 -2.81 7.56
CA ASN A 79 1.72 -2.20 6.41
C ASN A 79 2.75 -1.50 5.50
N VAL A 80 3.68 -0.73 6.07
CA VAL A 80 4.78 -0.09 5.32
C VAL A 80 5.59 -1.13 4.55
N LEU A 81 5.99 -2.23 5.21
CA LEU A 81 6.75 -3.31 4.56
C LEU A 81 5.96 -3.98 3.44
N ARG A 82 4.66 -4.25 3.65
CA ARG A 82 3.77 -4.84 2.64
C ARG A 82 3.62 -3.94 1.41
N PHE A 83 3.36 -2.65 1.61
CA PHE A 83 3.20 -1.70 0.51
C PHE A 83 4.52 -1.44 -0.24
N ALA A 84 5.65 -1.42 0.46
CA ALA A 84 6.97 -1.36 -0.17
C ALA A 84 7.21 -2.59 -1.06
N ALA A 85 6.97 -3.80 -0.54
CA ALA A 85 7.14 -5.05 -1.29
C ALA A 85 6.23 -5.11 -2.53
N MET A 86 4.96 -4.72 -2.40
CA MET A 86 4.04 -4.64 -3.53
C MET A 86 4.52 -3.64 -4.59
N SER A 87 4.99 -2.47 -4.17
CA SER A 87 5.52 -1.44 -5.08
C SER A 87 6.71 -1.94 -5.89
N PHE A 88 7.71 -2.55 -5.23
CA PHE A 88 8.88 -3.11 -5.91
C PHE A 88 8.52 -4.26 -6.86
N SER A 89 7.57 -5.11 -6.46
CA SER A 89 7.12 -6.23 -7.30
C SER A 89 6.50 -5.74 -8.61
N VAL A 90 5.63 -4.73 -8.56
CA VAL A 90 4.96 -4.24 -9.78
C VAL A 90 5.93 -3.48 -10.68
N VAL A 91 6.81 -2.64 -10.12
CA VAL A 91 7.84 -1.94 -10.91
C VAL A 91 8.77 -2.94 -11.59
N GLY A 92 9.22 -3.99 -10.88
CA GLY A 92 10.06 -5.03 -11.44
C GLY A 92 9.40 -5.80 -12.60
N ILE A 93 8.10 -6.10 -12.47
CA ILE A 93 7.33 -6.78 -13.54
C ILE A 93 7.14 -5.87 -14.76
N ALA A 94 6.87 -4.58 -14.54
CA ALA A 94 6.62 -3.62 -15.64
C ALA A 94 7.86 -3.37 -16.50
N ILE A 95 9.07 -3.40 -15.91
CA ILE A 95 10.34 -3.22 -16.62
C ILE A 95 10.73 -4.48 -17.41
N GLY A 96 10.31 -5.68 -16.96
CA GLY A 96 10.80 -6.96 -17.50
C GLY A 96 10.26 -7.38 -18.88
N SER A 97 9.06 -6.95 -19.31
CA SER A 97 8.52 -7.27 -20.64
C SER A 97 7.22 -6.51 -20.96
N PRO A 98 6.99 -6.04 -22.21
CA PRO A 98 5.72 -5.45 -22.64
C PRO A 98 4.51 -6.39 -22.54
N ILE A 99 4.71 -7.72 -22.56
CA ILE A 99 3.64 -8.71 -22.32
C ILE A 99 3.19 -8.67 -20.84
N ALA A 100 4.14 -8.49 -19.92
CA ALA A 100 3.87 -8.40 -18.50
C ALA A 100 3.08 -7.13 -18.13
N VAL A 101 3.36 -6.02 -18.83
CA VAL A 101 2.64 -4.74 -18.69
C VAL A 101 1.13 -4.89 -18.98
N LYS A 102 0.76 -5.63 -20.04
CA LYS A 102 -0.66 -5.93 -20.34
C LYS A 102 -1.33 -6.76 -19.24
N ASN A 103 -0.62 -7.73 -18.68
CA ASN A 103 -1.15 -8.59 -17.61
C ASN A 103 -1.35 -7.81 -16.30
N VAL A 104 -0.41 -6.92 -15.94
CA VAL A 104 -0.55 -6.02 -14.79
C VAL A 104 -1.77 -5.11 -14.95
N ARG A 105 -1.96 -4.50 -16.12
CA ARG A 105 -3.14 -3.66 -16.40
C ARG A 105 -4.46 -4.43 -16.24
N LYS A 106 -4.52 -5.67 -16.72
CA LYS A 106 -5.70 -6.54 -16.55
C LYS A 106 -5.96 -6.85 -15.08
N LEU A 107 -4.93 -7.15 -14.29
CA LEU A 107 -5.03 -7.34 -12.84
C LEU A 107 -5.59 -6.10 -12.13
N LEU A 108 -5.12 -4.91 -12.50
CA LEU A 108 -5.57 -3.64 -11.91
C LEU A 108 -7.00 -3.25 -12.30
N SER A 109 -7.50 -3.73 -13.44
CA SER A 109 -8.90 -3.49 -13.86
C SER A 109 -9.93 -4.39 -13.17
N VAL A 110 -9.47 -5.52 -12.61
CA VAL A 110 -10.34 -6.49 -11.92
C VAL A 110 -10.36 -6.25 -10.40
N ALA A 111 -9.39 -5.50 -9.87
CA ALA A 111 -9.24 -5.13 -8.47
C ALA A 111 -9.65 -3.68 -8.19
#